data_AF-A0A8J5R4W1-F1
#
_entry.id   AF-A0A8J5R4W1-F1
#
_cell.length_a   1.000
_cell.length_b   1.000
_cell.length_c   1.000
_cell.angle_alpha   90.00
_cell.angle_beta   90.00
_cell.angle_gamma   90.00
#
_symmetry.space_group_name_H-M   'P 1'
#
loop_
_entity.id
_entity.type
_entity.pdbx_description
1 polymer ?
#
loop_
_entity_poly.entity_id
_entity_poly.type
_entity_poly.pdbx_seq_one_letter_code
_entity_poly.pdbx_strand_id
1 'polypeptide(L)'
;MAAPGEALIDEDVVGSSDPRQHIAAPAPAHPPRASTAWADVLVSEMSAAVSADDARARAVAVVLGAFGGAVARAASAQNAVLKKAVLVQQRRRLAQEERQWELQLHASGM
;
A
#
# COMPACT_ATOMS: atom_id res chain seq x y z
N MET A 1 25.08 58.53 -44.19
CA MET A 1 25.64 58.43 -42.81
C MET A 1 26.29 57.07 -42.67
N ALA A 2 27.57 57.04 -42.31
CA ALA A 2 28.39 55.83 -42.22
C ALA A 2 28.90 55.64 -40.77
N ALA A 3 28.78 54.38 -40.30
CA ALA A 3 29.63 53.58 -39.38
C ALA A 3 29.95 54.13 -37.96
N PRO A 4 30.65 53.40 -37.03
CA PRO A 4 31.21 52.02 -37.07
C PRO A 4 31.13 51.22 -35.72
N GLY A 5 31.76 50.03 -35.66
CA GLY A 5 32.21 49.37 -34.42
C GLY A 5 32.02 47.84 -34.42
N GLU A 6 32.98 47.05 -34.92
CA GLU A 6 34.00 46.30 -34.13
C GLU A 6 33.41 45.09 -33.36
N ALA A 7 34.00 43.89 -33.25
CA ALA A 7 35.18 43.22 -33.79
C ALA A 7 34.95 41.72 -33.49
N LEU A 8 35.35 40.81 -34.38
CA LEU A 8 36.45 39.85 -34.15
C LEU A 8 36.33 39.02 -32.86
N ILE A 9 35.93 37.74 -32.97
CA ILE A 9 36.75 36.66 -32.39
C ILE A 9 36.64 35.44 -33.32
N ASP A 10 37.78 35.15 -33.94
CA ASP A 10 38.09 33.94 -34.69
C ASP A 10 38.49 32.81 -33.72
N GLU A 11 38.53 31.62 -34.28
CA GLU A 11 38.84 30.29 -33.75
C GLU A 11 39.60 30.12 -32.42
N ASP A 12 39.16 29.11 -31.66
CA ASP A 12 40.08 28.06 -31.22
C ASP A 12 39.37 26.70 -31.27
N VAL A 13 39.46 26.09 -32.45
CA VAL A 13 39.43 24.64 -32.60
C VAL A 13 40.77 24.11 -32.09
N VAL A 14 40.74 23.18 -31.12
CA VAL A 14 41.46 21.89 -31.11
C VAL A 14 41.46 21.34 -29.68
N GLY A 15 40.84 20.18 -29.51
CA GLY A 15 40.85 19.46 -28.23
C GLY A 15 40.13 18.12 -28.32
N SER A 16 40.54 17.28 -29.28
CA SER A 16 40.11 15.90 -29.47
C SER A 16 40.33 15.03 -28.20
N SER A 17 39.29 14.30 -27.76
CA SER A 17 39.28 12.84 -27.49
C SER A 17 38.22 12.44 -26.46
N ASP A 18 37.24 11.66 -26.92
CA ASP A 18 36.28 10.80 -26.18
C ASP A 18 37.02 9.89 -25.15
N PRO A 19 36.40 9.27 -24.11
CA PRO A 19 35.17 8.47 -24.23
C PRO A 19 34.36 8.34 -22.93
N ARG A 20 33.37 9.19 -22.67
CA ARG A 20 32.31 8.85 -21.69
C ARG A 20 30.98 9.43 -22.14
N GLN A 21 30.42 8.81 -23.16
CA GLN A 21 28.98 8.63 -23.26
C GLN A 21 28.50 8.07 -21.91
N HIS A 22 28.14 8.95 -20.98
CA HIS A 22 27.19 8.60 -19.94
C HIS A 22 25.88 8.37 -20.66
N ILE A 23 25.73 7.16 -21.21
CA ILE A 23 24.43 6.56 -21.47
C ILE A 23 23.73 6.67 -20.12
N ALA A 24 22.80 7.63 -20.00
CA ALA A 24 21.91 7.69 -18.86
C ALA A 24 21.26 6.31 -18.80
N ALA A 25 21.59 5.55 -17.76
CA ALA A 25 20.97 4.27 -17.51
C ALA A 25 19.45 4.47 -17.61
N PRO A 26 18.71 3.57 -18.29
CA PRO A 26 17.26 3.66 -18.28
C PRO A 26 16.84 3.71 -16.81
N ALA A 27 16.14 4.79 -16.44
CA ALA A 27 15.63 4.95 -15.10
C ALA A 27 14.96 3.63 -14.70
N PRO A 28 15.24 3.08 -13.50
CA PRO A 28 14.67 1.80 -13.10
C PRO A 28 13.16 1.91 -13.28
N ALA A 29 12.62 1.04 -14.16
CA ALA A 29 11.20 0.99 -14.44
C ALA A 29 10.47 1.03 -13.09
N HIS A 30 9.68 2.08 -12.88
CA HIS A 30 8.91 2.20 -11.65
C HIS A 30 8.16 0.88 -11.49
N PRO A 31 8.29 0.20 -10.33
CA PRO A 31 7.53 -1.02 -10.11
C PRO A 31 6.07 -0.68 -10.35
N PRO A 32 5.31 -1.51 -11.09
CA PRO A 32 3.91 -1.25 -11.36
C PRO A 32 3.25 -0.96 -10.02
N ARG A 33 2.78 0.29 -9.87
CA ARG A 33 2.20 0.77 -8.62
C ARG A 33 0.96 -0.10 -8.39
N ALA A 34 1.06 -1.08 -7.49
CA ALA A 34 -0.09 -1.84 -6.99
C ALA A 34 -1.24 -0.91 -6.51
N SER A 35 -0.89 0.35 -6.22
CA SER A 35 -1.79 1.47 -5.93
C SER A 35 -2.80 1.84 -7.04
N THR A 36 -2.63 1.46 -8.31
CA THR A 36 -3.56 1.87 -9.39
C THR A 36 -4.44 0.74 -9.92
N ALA A 37 -4.19 -0.52 -9.56
CA ALA A 37 -4.94 -1.66 -10.09
C ALA A 37 -6.46 -1.56 -9.81
N TRP A 38 -6.86 -1.00 -8.67
CA TRP A 38 -8.28 -0.75 -8.37
C TRP A 38 -8.88 0.36 -9.26
N ALA A 39 -8.06 1.35 -9.64
CA ALA A 39 -8.48 2.43 -10.52
C ALA A 39 -8.65 1.91 -11.96
N ASP A 40 -7.80 0.99 -12.40
CA ASP A 40 -7.93 0.36 -13.72
C ASP A 40 -9.22 -0.47 -13.83
N VAL A 41 -9.57 -1.23 -12.77
CA VAL A 41 -10.86 -1.94 -12.69
C VAL A 41 -12.03 -0.95 -12.71
N LEU A 42 -11.94 0.14 -11.96
CA LEU A 42 -12.99 1.17 -11.93
C LEU A 42 -13.18 1.83 -13.30
N VAL A 43 -12.09 2.19 -13.96
CA VAL A 43 -12.09 2.80 -15.29
C VAL A 43 -12.64 1.83 -16.33
N SER A 44 -12.24 0.56 -16.29
CA SER A 44 -12.77 -0.50 -17.15
C SER A 44 -14.28 -0.62 -17.00
N GLU A 45 -14.79 -0.71 -15.77
CA GLU A 45 -16.23 -0.84 -15.49
C GLU A 45 -17.04 0.39 -15.93
N MET A 46 -16.53 1.60 -15.69
CA MET A 46 -17.19 2.82 -16.16
C MET A 46 -17.16 2.96 -17.69
N SER A 47 -16.08 2.51 -18.35
CA SER A 47 -15.96 2.57 -19.81
C SER A 47 -16.93 1.63 -20.54
N ALA A 48 -17.37 0.57 -19.86
CA ALA A 48 -18.38 -0.36 -20.36
C ALA A 48 -19.83 0.13 -20.15
N ALA A 49 -20.02 1.27 -19.46
CA ALA A 49 -21.34 1.81 -19.17
C ALA A 49 -22.00 2.44 -20.40
N VAL A 50 -23.32 2.33 -20.48
CA VAL A 50 -24.10 2.87 -21.61
C VAL A 50 -24.51 4.33 -21.40
N SER A 51 -24.35 4.86 -20.20
CA SER A 51 -24.64 6.25 -19.85
C SER A 51 -23.80 6.72 -18.67
N ALA A 52 -23.79 8.04 -18.43
CA ALA A 52 -23.10 8.61 -17.26
C ALA A 52 -23.73 8.15 -15.93
N ASP A 53 -25.04 7.94 -15.89
CA ASP A 53 -25.72 7.45 -14.69
C ASP A 53 -25.42 5.98 -14.42
N ASP A 54 -25.35 5.14 -15.48
CA ASP A 54 -24.92 3.75 -15.37
C ASP A 54 -23.44 3.67 -14.93
N ALA A 55 -22.57 4.53 -15.47
CA ALA A 55 -21.17 4.62 -15.04
C ALA A 55 -21.04 4.97 -13.56
N ARG A 56 -21.84 5.93 -13.06
CA ARG A 56 -21.88 6.27 -11.63
C ARG A 56 -22.37 5.10 -10.79
N ALA A 57 -23.46 4.43 -11.20
CA ALA A 57 -23.99 3.29 -10.46
C ALA A 57 -22.97 2.15 -10.34
N ARG A 58 -22.28 1.84 -11.45
CA ARG A 58 -21.19 0.84 -11.48
C ARG A 58 -20.01 1.26 -10.62
N ALA A 59 -19.58 2.51 -10.69
CA ALA A 59 -18.48 3.02 -9.87
C ALA A 59 -18.77 2.88 -8.36
N VAL A 60 -19.99 3.25 -7.94
CA VAL A 60 -20.43 3.09 -6.55
C VAL A 60 -20.44 1.61 -6.15
N ALA A 61 -20.96 0.72 -7.01
CA ALA A 61 -20.99 -0.71 -6.73
C ALA A 61 -19.60 -1.32 -6.55
N VAL A 62 -18.65 -0.98 -7.43
CA VAL A 62 -17.26 -1.45 -7.36
C VAL A 62 -16.59 -0.96 -6.08
N VAL A 63 -16.71 0.33 -5.76
CA VAL A 63 -16.08 0.93 -4.57
C VAL A 63 -16.67 0.36 -3.28
N LEU A 64 -18.00 0.28 -3.17
CA LEU A 64 -18.66 -0.26 -1.97
C LEU A 64 -18.42 -1.75 -1.80
N GLY A 65 -18.40 -2.53 -2.89
CA GLY A 65 -18.08 -3.96 -2.83
C GLY A 65 -16.65 -4.20 -2.36
N ALA A 66 -15.68 -3.47 -2.92
CA ALA A 66 -14.28 -3.57 -2.55
C ALA A 66 -14.04 -3.12 -1.09
N PHE A 67 -14.62 -1.99 -0.71
CA PHE A 67 -14.51 -1.45 0.65
C PHE A 67 -15.17 -2.38 1.67
N GLY A 68 -16.39 -2.83 1.41
CA GLY A 68 -17.13 -3.77 2.27
C GLY A 68 -16.35 -5.07 2.48
N GLY A 69 -15.80 -5.65 1.42
CA GLY A 69 -14.95 -6.83 1.50
C GLY A 69 -13.65 -6.60 2.28
N ALA A 70 -13.04 -5.43 2.18
CA ALA A 70 -11.85 -5.07 2.97
C ALA A 70 -12.19 -4.94 4.46
N VAL A 71 -13.26 -4.21 4.79
CA VAL A 71 -13.74 -4.03 6.18
C VAL A 71 -14.12 -5.36 6.81
N ALA A 72 -14.86 -6.21 6.10
CA ALA A 72 -15.29 -7.52 6.61
C ALA A 72 -14.08 -8.43 6.94
N ARG A 73 -13.06 -8.43 6.08
CA ARG A 73 -11.81 -9.18 6.32
C ARG A 73 -11.05 -8.64 7.53
N ALA A 74 -10.91 -7.32 7.64
CA ALA A 74 -10.25 -6.68 8.77
C ALA A 74 -10.98 -6.99 10.10
N ALA A 75 -12.30 -6.84 10.13
CA ALA A 75 -13.13 -7.16 11.29
C ALA A 75 -13.02 -8.64 11.68
N SER A 76 -13.01 -9.55 10.70
CA SER A 76 -12.84 -10.99 10.95
C SER A 76 -11.48 -11.32 11.55
N ALA A 77 -10.40 -10.71 11.04
CA ALA A 77 -9.06 -10.89 11.57
C ALA A 77 -8.94 -10.39 13.03
N GLN A 78 -9.49 -9.21 13.32
CA GLN A 78 -9.51 -8.64 14.67
C GLN A 78 -10.33 -9.51 15.64
N ASN A 79 -11.50 -9.98 15.21
CA ASN A 79 -12.34 -10.88 16.00
C ASN A 79 -11.64 -12.21 16.31
N ALA A 80 -10.84 -12.73 15.38
CA ALA A 80 -10.08 -13.96 15.62
C ALA A 80 -9.01 -13.76 16.71
N VAL A 81 -8.33 -12.61 16.72
CA VAL A 81 -7.35 -12.26 17.76
C VAL A 81 -8.03 -12.12 19.13
N LEU A 82 -9.15 -11.39 19.19
CA LEU A 82 -9.92 -11.22 20.43
C LEU A 82 -10.42 -12.56 20.98
N LYS A 83 -10.99 -13.42 20.13
CA LYS A 83 -11.43 -14.77 20.56
C LYS A 83 -10.27 -15.60 21.11
N LYS A 84 -9.10 -15.57 20.47
CA LYS A 84 -7.90 -16.26 20.99
C LYS A 84 -7.46 -15.69 22.35
N ALA A 85 -7.47 -14.37 22.50
CA ALA A 85 -7.12 -13.73 23.77
C ALA A 85 -8.08 -14.15 24.90
N VAL A 86 -9.39 -14.14 24.64
CA VAL A 86 -10.42 -14.57 25.58
C VAL A 86 -10.23 -16.04 25.98
N LEU A 87 -9.99 -16.93 25.02
CA LEU A 87 -9.75 -18.35 25.31
C LEU A 87 -8.52 -18.57 26.19
N VAL A 88 -7.42 -17.85 25.91
CA VAL A 88 -6.20 -17.94 26.74
C VAL A 88 -6.46 -17.41 28.15
N GLN A 89 -7.19 -16.30 28.28
CA GLN A 89 -7.54 -15.73 29.57
C GLN A 89 -8.42 -16.68 30.39
N GLN A 90 -9.41 -17.30 29.77
CA GLN A 90 -10.27 -18.28 30.43
C GLN A 90 -9.49 -19.49 30.92
N ARG A 91 -8.59 -20.05 30.10
CA ARG A 91 -7.72 -21.17 30.50
C ARG A 91 -6.83 -20.81 31.69
N ARG A 92 -6.25 -19.60 31.68
CA ARG A 92 -5.41 -19.12 32.79
C ARG A 92 -6.21 -18.98 34.08
N ARG A 93 -7.44 -18.47 33.99
CA ARG A 93 -8.32 -18.32 35.15
C ARG A 93 -8.66 -19.67 35.78
N LEU A 94 -9.08 -20.64 34.97
CA LEU A 94 -9.38 -21.99 35.48
C LEU A 94 -8.16 -22.64 36.15
N ALA A 95 -6.98 -22.52 35.55
CA ALA A 95 -5.74 -23.04 36.14
C ALA A 95 -5.35 -22.32 37.44
N GLN A 96 -5.72 -21.04 37.61
CA GLN A 96 -5.51 -20.30 38.86
C GLN A 96 -6.49 -20.75 39.94
N GLU A 97 -7.76 -20.95 39.58
CA GLU A 97 -8.79 -21.46 40.49
C GLU A 97 -8.44 -22.86 41.01
N GLU A 98 -7.93 -23.74 40.13
CA GLU A 98 -7.46 -25.08 40.52
C GLU A 98 -6.28 -25.02 41.51
N ARG A 99 -5.25 -24.19 41.22
CA ARG A 99 -4.13 -23.99 42.15
C ARG A 99 -4.57 -23.38 43.47
N GLN A 100 -5.53 -22.47 43.45
CA GLN A 100 -6.09 -21.89 44.68
C GLN A 100 -6.83 -22.94 45.50
N TRP A 101 -7.59 -23.82 44.85
CA TRP A 101 -8.26 -24.93 45.50
C TRP A 101 -7.28 -25.91 46.13
N GLU A 102 -6.20 -26.28 45.43
CA GLU A 102 -5.11 -27.10 45.98
C GLU A 102 -4.49 -26.43 47.21
N LEU A 103 -4.13 -25.15 47.12
CA LEU A 103 -3.56 -24.42 48.26
C LEU A 103 -4.52 -24.38 49.46
N GLN A 104 -5.82 -24.25 49.23
CA GLN A 104 -6.82 -24.30 50.30
C GLN A 104 -6.93 -25.70 50.92
N LEU A 105 -6.84 -26.76 50.12
CA LEU A 105 -6.79 -28.13 50.62
C LEU A 105 -5.58 -28.36 51.51
N HIS A 106 -4.38 -28.00 51.02
CA HIS A 106 -3.12 -28.14 51.76
C HIS A 106 -3.09 -27.27 53.03
N ALA A 107 -3.67 -26.06 53.00
CA ALA A 107 -3.77 -25.19 54.17
C ALA A 107 -4.79 -25.68 55.20
N SER A 108 -5.80 -26.46 54.77
CA SER A 108 -6.86 -26.99 55.64
C SER A 108 -6.49 -28.30 56.33
N GLY A 109 -5.29 -28.85 56.07
CA GLY A 109 -4.71 -29.96 56.85
C GLY A 109 -5.49 -31.28 56.79
N MET A 110 -6.01 -31.63 55.61
CA MET A 110 -6.36 -33.01 55.24
C MET A 110 -5.26 -33.61 54.36
#